data_AF-A0A7X4KG03-F1
#
_entry.id   AF-A0A7X4KG03-F1
#
_cell.length_a   1.000
_cell.length_b   1.000
_cell.length_c   1.000
_cell.angle_alpha   90.00
_cell.angle_beta   90.00
_cell.angle_gamma   90.00
#
_symmetry.space_group_name_H-M   'P 1'
#
loop_
_entity.id
_entity.type
_entity.pdbx_description
1 polymer ?
#
loop_
_entity_poly.entity_id
_entity_poly.type
_entity_poly.pdbx_seq_one_letter_code
_entity_poly.pdbx_strand_id
1 'polypeptide(L)' 'MDIKMTPRSDTQQASVVREGLEWSRTYGQRSAAAFLLFRKVPRAVVERILADACRKEDLAP' A
#
# COMPACT_ATOMS: atom_id res chain seq x y z
N MET A 1 27.24 -15.67 2.10
CA MET A 1 26.17 -15.04 1.30
C MET A 1 25.80 -13.75 2.01
N ASP A 2 26.27 -12.62 1.48
CA ASP A 2 26.11 -11.30 2.06
C ASP A 2 24.68 -10.81 1.82
N ILE A 3 23.84 -10.91 2.85
CA ILE A 3 22.45 -10.42 2.80
C ILE A 3 22.53 -8.90 2.97
N LYS A 4 22.76 -8.19 1.86
CA LYS A 4 22.56 -6.73 1.79
C LYS A 4 21.06 -6.43 1.99
N MET A 5 20.60 -6.48 3.25
CA MET A 5 19.43 -5.73 3.67
C MET A 5 19.79 -4.27 3.56
N THR A 6 19.35 -3.61 2.48
CA THR A 6 19.30 -2.16 2.40
C THR A 6 18.04 -1.70 3.14
N PRO A 7 18.13 -1.21 4.40
CA PRO A 7 16.96 -0.87 5.22
C PRO A 7 16.18 0.35 4.68
N ARG A 8 16.79 1.16 3.81
CA ARG A 8 16.19 2.39 3.29
C ARG A 8 14.99 2.18 2.35
N SER A 9 15.00 1.09 1.58
CA SER A 9 13.95 0.83 0.59
C SER A 9 12.64 0.40 1.25
N ASP A 10 12.73 -0.37 2.36
CA ASP A 10 11.56 -0.84 3.10
C ASP A 10 10.78 0.33 3.73
N THR A 11 11.49 1.28 4.36
CA THR A 11 10.85 2.45 4.97
C THR A 11 10.14 3.33 3.95
N GLN A 12 10.74 3.53 2.78
CA GLN A 12 10.13 4.33 1.72
C GLN A 12 8.91 3.62 1.10
N GLN A 13 8.99 2.30 0.91
CA GLN A 13 7.83 1.52 0.47
C GLN A 13 6.71 1.53 1.53
N ALA A 14 7.03 1.34 2.79
CA ALA A 14 6.05 1.42 3.88
C ALA A 14 5.37 2.79 3.95
N SER A 15 6.10 3.89 3.71
CA SER A 15 5.52 5.24 3.64
C SER A 15 4.52 5.38 2.50
N VAL A 16 4.89 4.91 1.29
CA VAL A 16 4.00 4.95 0.12
C VAL A 16 2.75 4.11 0.33
N VAL A 17 2.89 2.94 0.95
CA VAL A 17 1.75 2.07 1.29
C VAL A 17 0.83 2.75 2.31
N ARG A 18 1.38 3.40 3.33
CA ARG A 18 0.61 4.16 4.32
C ARG A 18 -0.15 5.33 3.68
N GLU A 19 0.52 6.14 2.85
CA GLU A 19 -0.13 7.23 2.11
C GLU A 19 -1.27 6.70 1.22
N GLY A 20 -1.08 5.55 0.56
CA GLY A 20 -2.11 4.90 -0.25
C GLY A 20 -3.32 4.43 0.58
N LEU A 21 -3.08 3.90 1.78
CA LEU A 21 -4.14 3.53 2.73
C LEU A 21 -4.92 4.74 3.23
N GLU A 22 -4.23 5.85 3.54
CA GLU A 22 -4.87 7.11 3.91
C GLU A 22 -5.72 7.65 2.77
N TRP A 23 -5.20 7.63 1.55
CA TRP A 23 -5.98 7.97 0.35
C TRP A 23 -7.21 7.09 0.17
N SER A 24 -7.14 5.80 0.51
CA SER A 24 -8.30 4.89 0.43
C SER A 24 -9.40 5.32 1.38
N ARG A 25 -9.04 5.77 2.58
CA ARG A 25 -9.98 6.26 3.59
C ARG A 25 -10.59 7.61 3.22
N THR A 26 -9.82 8.51 2.60
CA THR A 26 -10.28 9.85 2.25
C THR A 26 -11.05 9.90 0.92
N TYR A 27 -10.59 9.17 -0.09
CA TYR A 27 -11.08 9.29 -1.47
C TYR A 27 -11.57 7.96 -2.08
N GLY A 28 -11.56 6.88 -1.30
CA GLY A 28 -11.99 5.54 -1.74
C GLY A 28 -10.88 4.72 -2.42
N GLN A 29 -11.14 3.40 -2.51
CA GLN A 29 -10.17 2.41 -2.99
C GLN A 29 -9.66 2.66 -4.42
N ARG A 30 -10.51 3.16 -5.33
CA ARG A 30 -10.12 3.45 -6.73
C ARG A 30 -9.06 4.55 -6.79
N SER A 31 -9.22 5.58 -5.98
CA SER A 31 -8.27 6.69 -5.88
C SER A 31 -6.94 6.21 -5.30
N ALA A 32 -6.99 5.40 -4.23
CA ALA A 32 -5.80 4.78 -3.64
C ALA A 32 -5.03 3.87 -4.62
N ALA A 33 -5.76 3.05 -5.39
CA ALA A 33 -5.15 2.22 -6.43
C ALA A 33 -4.40 3.08 -7.46
N ALA A 34 -5.02 4.17 -7.92
CA ALA A 34 -4.39 5.09 -8.86
C ALA A 34 -3.13 5.75 -8.29
N PHE A 35 -3.14 6.15 -7.02
CA PHE A 35 -1.95 6.70 -6.34
C PHE A 35 -0.79 5.71 -6.27
N LEU A 36 -1.06 4.48 -5.82
CA LEU A 36 -0.02 3.46 -5.69
C LEU A 36 0.55 3.09 -7.06
N LEU A 37 -0.28 2.98 -8.09
CA LEU A 37 0.17 2.76 -9.48
C LEU A 37 1.02 3.94 -9.99
N PHE A 38 0.62 5.18 -9.69
CA PHE A 38 1.40 6.38 -10.04
C PHE A 38 2.78 6.36 -9.37
N ARG A 39 2.86 5.93 -8.11
CA ARG A 39 4.10 5.73 -7.34
C ARG A 39 4.92 4.49 -7.78
N LYS A 40 4.57 3.86 -8.91
CA LYS A 40 5.24 2.68 -9.49
C LYS A 40 5.18 1.43 -8.60
N VAL A 41 4.18 1.34 -7.71
CA VAL A 41 3.94 0.12 -6.95
C VAL A 41 3.38 -0.95 -7.91
N PRO A 42 3.92 -2.18 -7.90
CA PRO A 42 3.42 -3.25 -8.76
C PRO A 42 1.94 -3.55 -8.50
N ARG A 43 1.17 -3.77 -9.57
CA ARG A 43 -0.28 -4.01 -9.48
C ARG A 43 -0.65 -5.12 -8.49
N ALA A 44 0.08 -6.24 -8.51
CA ALA A 44 -0.15 -7.35 -7.59
C ALA A 44 0.03 -6.95 -6.10
N VAL A 45 0.93 -6.01 -5.82
CA VAL A 45 1.13 -5.46 -4.47
C VAL A 45 -0.02 -4.52 -4.09
N VAL A 46 -0.47 -3.67 -5.02
CA VAL A 46 -1.64 -2.79 -4.82
C VAL A 46 -2.90 -3.60 -4.51
N GLU A 47 -3.18 -4.63 -5.29
CA GLU A 47 -4.33 -5.51 -5.09
C GLU A 47 -4.27 -6.20 -3.74
N ARG A 48 -3.10 -6.66 -3.31
CA ARG A 48 -2.90 -7.28 -1.98
C ARG A 48 -3.12 -6.29 -0.83
N ILE A 49 -2.62 -5.06 -0.94
CA ILE A 49 -2.79 -4.01 0.08
C ILE A 49 -4.26 -3.63 0.22
N LEU A 50 -4.95 -3.40 -0.91
CA LEU A 50 -6.37 -3.00 -0.89
C LEU A 50 -7.28 -4.15 -0.43
N ALA A 51 -6.96 -5.40 -0.78
CA ALA A 51 -7.68 -6.56 -0.27
C ALA A 51 -7.52 -6.72 1.25
N ASP A 52 -6.32 -6.49 1.80
CA ASP A 52 -6.07 -6.52 3.25
C ASP A 52 -6.81 -5.37 3.96
N ALA A 53 -6.77 -4.17 3.38
CA ALA A 53 -7.50 -3.01 3.87
C ALA A 53 -9.02 -3.28 3.92
N CYS A 54 -9.58 -3.81 2.84
CA CYS A 54 -11.00 -4.16 2.74
C CYS A 54 -11.43 -5.18 3.80
N ARG A 55 -10.63 -6.22 4.06
CA ARG A 55 -10.93 -7.21 5.12
C ARG A 55 -10.91 -6.59 6.51
N LYS A 56 -10.04 -5.60 6.76
CA LYS A 56 -9.98 -4.91 8.05
C LYS A 56 -11.14 -3.94 8.24
N GLU A 57 -11.61 -3.31 7.18
CA GLU A 57 -12.82 -2.48 7.22
C GLU A 57 -14.07 -3.31 7.49
N ASP A 58 -14.15 -4.53 6.93
CA ASP A 58 -15.25 -5.49 7.20
C ASP A 58 -15.24 -6.04 8.64
N LEU A 59 -14.07 -5.98 9.31
CA LEU A 59 -13.91 -6.38 10.71
C LEU A 59 -14.08 -5.22 11.72
N ALA A 60 -14.34 -4.00 11.25
CA ALA A 60 -14.61 -2.87 12.14
C ALA A 60 -16.12 -2.86 12.49
N PRO A 61 -16.49 -3.02 13.78
CA PRO A 61 -17.89 -3.09 14.25
C PRO A 61 -18.68 -1.79 14.11
#